data_AF-A0A2Z5Z0C0-F1
#
_entry.id   AF-A0A2Z5Z0C0-F1
#
_cell.length_a   1.000
_cell.length_b   1.000
_cell.length_c   1.000
_cell.angle_alpha   90.00
_cell.angle_beta   90.00
_cell.angle_gamma   90.00
#
_symmetry.space_group_name_H-M   'P 1'
#
loop_
_entity.id
_entity.type
_entity.pdbx_description
1 polymer ?
#
loop_
_entity_poly.entity_id
_entity_poly.type
_entity_poly.pdbx_seq_one_letter_code
_entity_poly.pdbx_strand_id
1 'polypeptide(L)' 'MAGDSLRSDIWPALEAGAWAAYIPQDGAWAHERAELPEGHEQYTRLNGLSELPDWIKTINRR' A
#
# COMPACT_ATOMS: atom_id res chain seq x y z
N MET A 1 0.28 -6.84 1.05
CA MET A 1 -0.90 -6.20 1.64
C MET A 1 -1.41 -5.13 0.68
N ALA A 2 -2.72 -4.97 0.56
CA ALA A 2 -3.32 -3.87 -0.20
C ALA A 2 -4.51 -3.34 0.60
N GLY A 3 -4.55 -2.03 0.83
CA GLY A 3 -5.56 -1.43 1.71
C GLY A 3 -5.51 0.09 1.73
N ASP A 4 -6.46 0.69 2.45
CA ASP A 4 -6.70 2.14 2.52
C ASP A 4 -6.23 2.77 3.84
N SER A 5 -5.66 1.98 4.75
CA SER A 5 -5.10 2.47 6.01
C SER A 5 -3.58 2.42 6.00
N LEU A 6 -2.93 3.60 6.04
CA LEU A 6 -1.47 3.67 6.17
C LEU A 6 -1.00 3.00 7.47
N ARG A 7 -1.78 3.16 8.54
CA ARG A 7 -1.43 2.68 9.89
C ARG A 7 -1.58 1.16 10.06
N SER A 8 -2.65 0.55 9.55
CA SER A 8 -2.91 -0.89 9.79
C SER A 8 -2.54 -1.78 8.61
N ASP A 9 -2.56 -1.27 7.38
CA ASP A 9 -2.32 -2.08 6.19
C ASP A 9 -0.91 -1.89 5.66
N ILE A 10 -0.43 -0.64 5.62
CA ILE A 10 0.81 -0.30 4.92
C ILE A 10 2.02 -0.46 5.82
N TRP A 11 2.10 0.31 6.91
CA TRP A 11 3.26 0.26 7.79
C TRP A 11 3.53 -1.14 8.37
N PRO A 12 2.54 -1.88 8.91
CA PRO A 12 2.79 -3.21 9.45
C PRO A 12 3.25 -4.22 8.39
N ALA A 13 2.75 -4.10 7.16
CA ALA A 13 3.19 -4.97 6.07
C ALA A 13 4.63 -4.68 5.65
N LEU A 14 5.01 -3.40 5.55
CA LEU A 14 6.38 -3.00 5.23
C LEU A 14 7.36 -3.40 6.35
N GLU A 15 6.98 -3.20 7.63
CA GLU A 15 7.77 -3.62 8.79
C GLU A 15 7.98 -5.15 8.84
N ALA A 16 7.01 -5.91 8.34
CA ALA A 16 7.11 -7.36 8.20
C ALA A 16 7.91 -7.81 6.96
N GLY A 17 8.44 -6.89 6.15
CA GLY A 17 9.18 -7.17 4.91
C GLY A 17 8.31 -7.57 3.73
N ALA A 18 7.00 -7.34 3.80
CA ALA A 18 6.07 -7.61 2.72
C ALA A 18 5.91 -6.40 1.78
N TRP A 19 5.33 -6.65 0.60
CA TRP A 19 4.90 -5.58 -0.32
C TRP A 19 3.60 -4.94 0.16
N ALA A 20 3.48 -3.62 0.00
CA ALA A 20 2.30 -2.86 0.39
C ALA A 20 1.81 -1.92 -0.71
N ALA A 21 0.52 -2.04 -1.07
CA ALA A 21 -0.16 -1.12 -1.98
C ALA A 21 -1.18 -0.27 -1.20
N TYR A 22 -0.95 1.03 -1.16
CA TYR A 22 -1.91 1.99 -0.61
C TYR A 22 -2.95 2.36 -1.66
N ILE A 23 -4.23 2.15 -1.34
CA ILE A 23 -5.38 2.43 -2.20
C ILE A 23 -6.30 3.38 -1.44
N PRO A 24 -6.15 4.70 -1.61
CA PRO A 24 -6.96 5.67 -0.90
C PRO A 24 -8.45 5.46 -1.20
N GLN A 25 -9.29 5.54 -0.17
CA GLN A 25 -10.75 5.60 -0.29
C GLN A 25 -11.27 6.88 0.34
N ASP A 26 -12.33 7.43 -0.23
CA ASP A 26 -13.01 8.59 0.33
C ASP A 26 -13.62 8.22 1.70
N GLY A 27 -13.42 9.07 2.70
CA GLY A 27 -13.92 8.82 4.06
C GLY A 27 -12.98 8.00 4.96
N ALA A 28 -11.71 7.83 4.58
CA ALA A 28 -10.68 7.23 5.43
C ALA A 28 -10.69 7.87 6.83
N TRP A 29 -10.70 7.04 7.87
CA TRP A 29 -10.83 7.50 9.24
C TRP A 29 -9.63 8.36 9.63
N ALA A 30 -9.88 9.49 10.30
CA ALA A 30 -8.83 10.43 10.70
C ALA A 30 -7.70 9.82 11.53
N HIS A 31 -7.97 8.71 12.22
CA HIS A 31 -7.01 7.98 13.06
C HIS A 31 -6.09 7.01 12.28
N GLU A 32 -6.34 6.80 10.99
CA GLU A 32 -5.55 5.91 10.12
C GLU A 32 -4.50 6.66 9.30
N ARG A 33 -4.39 7.98 9.54
CA ARG A 33 -3.33 8.80 8.98
C ARG A 33 -2.00 8.42 9.63
N ALA A 34 -1.05 8.07 8.78
CA ALA A 34 0.36 8.00 9.09
C ALA A 34 1.14 8.73 7.98
N GLU A 35 2.45 8.89 8.15
CA GLU A 35 3.28 9.41 7.07
C GLU A 35 3.28 8.43 5.89
N LEU A 36 3.34 8.96 4.67
CA LEU A 36 3.47 8.13 3.48
C LEU A 36 4.86 7.48 3.48
N PRO A 37 5.00 6.17 3.18
CA PRO A 37 6.28 5.50 3.08
C PRO A 37 7.00 5.83 1.76
N GLU A 38 7.19 7.12 1.50
CA GLU A 38 7.87 7.61 0.29
C GLU A 38 9.29 7.05 0.22
N GLY A 39 9.66 6.52 -0.95
CA GLY A 39 10.98 5.93 -1.20
C GLY A 39 11.16 4.49 -0.72
N HIS A 40 10.18 3.88 -0.06
CA HIS A 40 10.27 2.46 0.31
C HIS A 40 10.13 1.56 -0.92
N GLU A 41 11.11 0.68 -1.17
CA GLU A 41 11.16 -0.13 -2.40
C GLU A 41 9.92 -1.01 -2.61
N GLN A 42 9.39 -1.54 -1.50
CA GLN A 42 8.24 -2.46 -1.49
C GLN A 42 6.87 -1.74 -1.40
N TYR A 43 6.86 -0.40 -1.49
CA TYR A 43 5.64 0.41 -1.41
C TYR A 43 5.18 0.89 -2.79
N THR A 44 3.87 0.91 -3.00
CA THR A 44 3.25 1.64 -4.10
C THR A 44 1.95 2.30 -3.66
N ARG A 45 1.53 3.32 -4.40
CA ARG A 45 0.18 3.87 -4.32
C ARG A 45 -0.55 3.57 -5.62
N LEU A 46 -1.74 2.98 -5.51
CA LEU A 46 -2.61 2.68 -6.64
C LEU A 46 -3.87 3.54 -6.55
N ASN A 47 -4.51 3.80 -7.70
CA ASN A 47 -5.77 4.54 -7.72
C ASN A 47 -6.99 3.66 -7.43
N GLY A 48 -6.83 2.33 -7.54
CA GLY A 48 -7.91 1.38 -7.29
C GLY A 48 -7.46 -0.07 -7.30
N LEU A 49 -8.31 -0.95 -6.76
CA LEU A 49 -8.06 -2.39 -6.67
C LEU A 49 -7.85 -3.04 -8.05
N SER A 50 -8.41 -2.47 -9.12
CA SER A 50 -8.25 -2.96 -10.49
C SER A 50 -6.81 -2.93 -10.99
N GLU A 51 -5.93 -2.11 -10.40
CA GLU A 51 -4.52 -2.01 -10.78
C GLU A 51 -3.64 -3.11 -10.15
N LEU A 52 -4.15 -3.80 -9.11
CA LEU A 52 -3.38 -4.82 -8.37
C LEU A 52 -2.83 -5.95 -9.25
N PRO A 53 -3.60 -6.58 -10.17
CA PRO A 53 -3.08 -7.69 -10.97
C PRO A 53 -1.87 -7.29 -11.82
N ASP A 54 -1.86 -6.08 -12.37
CA ASP A 54 -0.74 -5.60 -13.18
C ASP A 54 0.45 -5.21 -12.33
N TRP A 55 0.23 -4.58 -11.17
CA TRP A 55 1.31 -4.31 -10.22
C TRP A 55 1.97 -5.59 -9.70
N ILE A 56 1.20 -6.62 -9.32
CA ILE A 56 1.74 -7.91 -8.87
C ILE A 56 2.62 -8.56 -9.94
N LYS A 57 2.26 -8.44 -11.22
CA LYS A 57 3.11 -8.92 -12.32
C LYS A 57 4.45 -8.18 -12.38
N THR A 58 4.52 -6.91 -11.99
CA THR A 58 5.80 -6.16 -11.95
C THR A 58 6.69 -6.64 -10.80
N ILE A 59 6.11 -6.99 -9.66
CA ILE A 59 6.84 -7.52 -8.50
C ILE A 59 7.45 -8.88 -8.84
N ASN A 60 6.67 -9.79 -9.44
CA ASN A 60 7.13 -11.14 -9.78
C ASN A 60 8.20 -11.19 -10.88
N ARG A 61 8.54 -10.05 -11.50
CA ARG A 61 9.58 -9.93 -12.51
C ARG A 61 10.89 -9.37 -11.97
N ARG A 62 10.89 -8.92 -10.70
CA ARG A 62 12.10 -8.52 -9.97
C ARG A 62 12.73 -9.75 -9.33
#